data_AF-A0A849KPE0-F1
#
_entry.id   AF-A0A849KPE0-F1
#
_cell.length_a   1.000
_cell.length_b   1.000
_cell.length_c   1.000
_cell.angle_alpha   90.00
_cell.angle_beta   90.00
_cell.angle_gamma   90.00
#
_symmetry.space_group_name_H-M   'P 1'
#
loop_
_entity.id
_entity.type
_entity.pdbx_description
1 polymer ?
#
loop_
_entity_poly.entity_id
_entity_poly.type
_entity_poly.pdbx_seq_one_letter_code
_entity_poly.pdbx_strand_id
1 'polypeptide(L)'
;MELKEFVQETLKQILDGVAAAQESKLGDNINAAHAFAENGNLFQSQYGTFTRVDFEVAVTAESAKEGKASISVWSIGGSGGLSEKENSVSRIKFSVPLRLPDGDQNRKLKHDQAESAKWARASRRRGPAGIV
;
A
#
# COMPACT_ATOMS: atom_id res chain seq x y z
N MET A 1 9.01 17.48 -13.00
CA MET A 1 9.14 16.72 -11.74
C MET A 1 9.98 15.50 -12.04
N GLU A 2 11.01 15.23 -11.24
CA GLU A 2 11.83 14.02 -11.40
C GLU A 2 11.03 12.78 -11.01
N LEU A 3 11.32 11.63 -11.63
CA LEU A 3 10.61 10.37 -11.32
C LEU A 3 10.63 10.03 -9.82
N LYS A 4 11.74 10.27 -9.13
CA LYS A 4 11.87 10.02 -7.69
C LYS A 4 10.91 10.88 -6.85
N GLU A 5 10.71 12.13 -7.23
CA GLU A 5 9.86 13.09 -6.51
C GLU A 5 8.40 12.70 -6.71
N PHE A 6 8.03 12.33 -7.94
CA PHE A 6 6.70 11.85 -8.27
C PHE A 6 6.32 10.61 -7.45
N VAL A 7 7.20 9.61 -7.41
CA VAL A 7 6.96 8.39 -6.63
C VAL A 7 6.84 8.69 -5.15
N GLN A 8 7.77 9.48 -4.59
CA GLN A 8 7.76 9.86 -3.18
C GLN A 8 6.47 10.58 -2.79
N GLU A 9 6.10 11.61 -3.55
CA GLU A 9 4.93 12.44 -3.23
C GLU A 9 3.63 11.65 -3.40
N THR A 10 3.53 10.80 -4.44
CA THR A 10 2.35 9.95 -4.64
C THR A 10 2.15 8.98 -3.48
N LEU A 11 3.21 8.26 -3.07
CA LEU A 11 3.13 7.32 -1.94
C LEU A 11 2.79 8.04 -0.64
N LYS A 12 3.36 9.22 -0.40
CA LYS A 12 3.06 10.05 0.77
C LYS A 12 1.59 10.47 0.78
N GLN A 13 1.07 11.00 -0.33
CA GLN A 13 -0.34 11.42 -0.42
C GLN A 13 -1.32 10.27 -0.19
N ILE A 14 -1.00 9.06 -0.67
CA ILE A 14 -1.81 7.87 -0.38
C ILE A 14 -1.85 7.60 1.13
N LEU A 15 -0.68 7.57 1.78
CA LEU A 15 -0.58 7.30 3.22
C LEU A 15 -1.26 8.38 4.06
N ASP A 16 -0.99 9.65 3.77
CA ASP A 16 -1.58 10.81 4.45
C ASP A 16 -3.10 10.83 4.28
N GLY A 17 -3.60 10.53 3.07
CA GLY A 17 -5.03 10.44 2.78
C GLY A 17 -5.72 9.33 3.56
N VAL A 18 -5.10 8.15 3.67
CA VAL A 18 -5.64 7.05 4.49
C VAL A 18 -5.65 7.42 5.97
N ALA A 19 -4.54 7.97 6.48
CA ALA A 19 -4.45 8.39 7.88
C ALA A 19 -5.48 9.47 8.23
N ALA A 20 -5.64 10.49 7.40
CA ALA A 20 -6.64 11.54 7.62
C ALA A 20 -8.08 10.98 7.60
N ALA A 21 -8.37 10.02 6.72
CA ALA A 21 -9.70 9.40 6.66
C ALA A 21 -10.02 8.58 7.92
N GLN A 22 -9.00 8.00 8.56
CA GLN A 22 -9.14 7.24 9.82
C GLN A 22 -9.54 8.13 11.01
N GLU A 23 -9.31 9.44 10.95
CA GLU A 23 -9.75 10.38 11.99
C GLU A 23 -11.26 10.68 11.94
N SER A 24 -11.96 10.23 10.90
CA SER A 24 -13.41 10.43 10.77
C SER A 24 -14.22 9.57 11.75
N LYS A 25 -15.50 9.92 11.97
CA LYS A 25 -16.42 9.18 12.86
C LYS A 25 -16.49 7.67 12.62
N LEU A 26 -16.28 7.23 11.37
CA LEU A 26 -16.29 5.82 10.97
C LEU A 26 -14.91 5.33 10.52
N GLY A 27 -13.86 6.10 10.78
CA GLY A 27 -12.50 5.88 10.31
C GLY A 27 -11.88 4.57 10.81
N ASP A 28 -12.37 4.05 11.94
CA ASP A 28 -12.08 2.70 12.43
C ASP A 28 -12.33 1.58 11.40
N ASN A 29 -13.16 1.81 10.38
CA ASN A 29 -13.45 0.85 9.31
C ASN A 29 -12.47 0.93 8.13
N ILE A 30 -11.55 1.90 8.11
CA ILE A 30 -10.57 2.09 7.06
C ILE A 30 -9.30 1.32 7.42
N ASN A 31 -8.90 0.37 6.57
CA ASN A 31 -7.85 -0.60 6.86
C ASN A 31 -8.04 -1.29 8.22
N ALA A 32 -9.30 -1.63 8.54
CA ALA A 32 -9.64 -2.38 9.74
C ALA A 32 -8.97 -3.76 9.71
N ALA A 33 -8.56 -4.25 10.87
CA ALA A 33 -7.98 -5.57 10.97
C ALA A 33 -8.96 -6.68 10.50
N HIS A 34 -8.43 -7.83 10.09
CA HIS A 34 -9.19 -8.98 9.57
C HIS A 34 -9.88 -8.77 8.20
N ALA A 35 -9.33 -7.90 7.34
CA ALA A 35 -9.60 -7.99 5.91
C ALA A 35 -8.99 -9.29 5.35
N PHE A 36 -9.77 -10.37 5.35
CA PHE A 36 -9.33 -11.74 5.00
C PHE A 36 -9.30 -12.05 3.50
N ALA A 37 -9.37 -11.04 2.64
CA ALA A 37 -9.34 -11.26 1.20
C ALA A 37 -7.93 -10.97 0.65
N GLU A 38 -7.12 -12.03 0.50
CA GLU A 38 -5.93 -12.00 -0.36
C GLU A 38 -6.36 -12.12 -1.83
N ASN A 39 -7.11 -11.15 -2.32
CA ASN A 39 -7.50 -11.09 -3.73
C ASN A 39 -7.18 -9.70 -4.32
N GLY A 40 -6.78 -9.71 -5.59
CA GLY A 40 -6.38 -8.48 -6.29
C GLY A 40 -5.12 -7.85 -5.70
N ASN A 41 -5.23 -6.59 -5.28
CA ASN A 41 -4.09 -5.75 -4.89
C ASN A 41 -3.81 -5.74 -3.38
N LEU A 42 -4.49 -6.56 -2.57
CA LEU A 42 -4.30 -6.62 -1.13
C LEU A 42 -3.65 -7.94 -0.72
N PHE A 43 -2.68 -7.86 0.20
CA PHE A 43 -2.01 -9.02 0.75
C PHE A 43 -1.60 -8.78 2.21
N GLN A 44 -1.56 -9.85 3.00
CA GLN A 44 -1.16 -9.81 4.40
C GLN A 44 0.30 -10.23 4.55
N SER A 45 0.99 -9.66 5.54
CA SER A 45 2.31 -10.12 5.98
C SER A 45 2.41 -10.04 7.51
N GLN A 46 3.52 -10.54 8.07
CA GLN A 46 3.81 -10.38 9.50
C GLN A 46 3.88 -8.91 9.96
N TYR A 47 4.07 -7.97 9.03
CA TYR A 47 4.14 -6.54 9.31
C TYR A 47 2.80 -5.81 9.11
N GLY A 48 1.71 -6.51 8.78
CA GLY A 48 0.38 -5.93 8.58
C GLY A 48 -0.15 -6.10 7.15
N THR A 49 -1.17 -5.30 6.81
CA THR A 49 -1.83 -5.32 5.50
C THR A 49 -1.12 -4.38 4.53
N PHE A 50 -0.86 -4.88 3.33
CA PHE A 50 -0.22 -4.13 2.25
C PHE A 50 -1.16 -4.06 1.06
N THR A 51 -0.99 -3.00 0.28
CA THR A 51 -1.55 -2.88 -1.06
C THR A 51 -0.44 -2.79 -2.09
N ARG A 52 -0.69 -3.32 -3.29
CA ARG A 52 0.19 -3.13 -4.46
C ARG A 52 -0.19 -1.84 -5.17
N VAL A 53 0.72 -0.87 -5.17
CA VAL A 53 0.57 0.37 -5.97
C VAL A 53 1.24 0.16 -7.32
N ASP A 54 0.45 0.10 -8.38
CA ASP A 54 0.93 -0.05 -9.75
C ASP A 54 1.17 1.32 -10.39
N PHE A 55 2.43 1.58 -10.75
CA PHE A 55 2.85 2.79 -11.45
C PHE A 55 3.00 2.50 -12.94
N GLU A 56 2.33 3.30 -13.77
CA GLU A 56 2.54 3.38 -15.21
C GLU A 56 2.86 4.84 -15.56
N VAL A 57 4.13 5.12 -15.82
CA VAL A 57 4.63 6.50 -15.93
C VAL A 57 5.29 6.72 -17.28
N ALA A 58 4.85 7.76 -17.99
CA ALA A 58 5.53 8.27 -19.16
C ALA A 58 6.67 9.20 -18.71
N VAL A 59 7.88 8.90 -19.16
CA VAL A 59 9.09 9.65 -18.83
C VAL A 59 9.79 10.12 -20.09
N THR A 60 10.44 11.28 -20.01
CA THR A 60 11.29 11.80 -21.06
C THR A 60 12.73 11.86 -20.57
N ALA A 61 13.67 11.42 -21.41
CA ALA A 61 15.08 11.64 -21.16
C ALA A 61 15.43 13.09 -21.50
N GLU A 62 15.95 13.83 -20.54
CA GLU A 62 16.52 15.16 -20.75
C GLU A 62 18.06 15.05 -20.71
N SER A 63 18.70 15.34 -21.85
CA SER A 63 20.15 15.43 -21.93
C SER A 63 20.58 16.81 -21.42
N ALA A 64 21.05 16.92 -20.19
CA ALA A 64 21.67 18.17 -19.73
C ALA A 64 22.98 18.41 -20.51
N LYS A 65 23.24 19.67 -20.88
CA LYS A 65 24.46 20.12 -21.58
C LYS A 65 25.78 19.79 -20.84
N GLU A 66 25.73 19.29 -19.60
CA GLU A 66 26.87 18.98 -18.73
C GLU A 66 27.04 17.48 -18.39
N GLY A 67 26.39 16.58 -19.14
CA GLY A 67 26.71 15.13 -19.06
C GLY A 67 26.00 14.34 -17.95
N LYS A 68 25.05 14.94 -17.23
CA LYS A 68 24.10 14.21 -16.37
C LYS A 68 22.77 14.04 -17.09
N ALA A 69 22.44 12.82 -17.50
CA ALA A 69 21.11 12.49 -17.99
C ALA A 69 20.14 12.41 -16.79
N SER A 70 19.00 13.10 -16.86
CA SER A 70 17.92 13.01 -15.86
C SER A 70 16.61 12.54 -16.50
N ILE A 71 15.69 12.03 -15.66
CA ILE A 71 14.42 11.43 -16.10
C ILE A 71 13.27 12.24 -15.52
N SER A 72 12.56 12.94 -16.40
CA SER A 72 11.40 13.76 -16.06
C SER A 72 10.08 13.01 -16.31
N VAL A 73 9.10 13.18 -15.42
CA VAL A 73 7.73 12.66 -15.61
C VAL A 73 6.90 13.63 -16.45
N TRP A 74 6.16 13.08 -17.43
CA TRP A 74 5.26 13.86 -18.28
C TRP A 74 3.87 14.00 -17.66
N SER A 75 3.39 15.24 -17.45
CA SER A 75 2.04 15.53 -16.93
C SER A 75 1.10 16.04 -18.03
N ILE A 76 0.02 15.30 -18.30
CA ILE A 76 -1.06 15.71 -19.22
C ILE A 76 -1.99 16.67 -18.46
N GLY A 77 -1.84 17.98 -18.66
CA GLY A 77 -2.66 18.98 -17.96
C GLY A 77 -2.24 20.44 -18.17
N GLY A 78 -1.01 20.69 -18.65
CA GLY A 78 -0.61 22.02 -19.13
C GLY A 78 -1.16 22.28 -20.52
N SER A 79 -1.74 23.46 -20.74
CA SER A 79 -2.31 23.96 -22.00
C SER A 79 -1.27 24.13 -23.11
N GLY A 80 -0.68 23.04 -23.58
CA GLY A 80 0.26 23.00 -24.69
C GLY A 80 -0.01 21.72 -25.47
N GLY A 81 -0.71 21.88 -26.60
CA GLY A 81 -1.03 20.77 -27.50
C GLY A 81 0.21 19.96 -27.88
N LEU A 82 -0.03 18.68 -28.21
CA LEU A 82 0.97 17.77 -28.74
C LEU A 82 1.72 18.43 -29.91
N SER A 83 2.90 19.01 -29.64
CA SER A 83 3.89 19.21 -30.69
C SER A 83 4.78 17.99 -30.69
N GLU A 84 4.69 17.20 -31.75
CA GLU A 84 5.58 16.09 -32.11
C GLU A 84 7.06 16.45 -31.85
N LYS A 85 7.54 16.15 -30.65
CA LYS A 85 8.95 15.88 -30.41
C LYS A 85 9.02 14.41 -30.01
N GLU A 86 8.84 13.56 -31.00
CA GLU A 86 8.70 12.10 -30.92
C GLU A 86 9.91 11.33 -30.36
N ASN A 87 10.95 11.99 -29.83
CA ASN A 87 12.24 11.31 -29.65
C ASN A 87 12.69 10.91 -28.25
N SER A 88 11.86 10.96 -27.19
CA SER A 88 12.30 10.32 -25.93
C SER A 88 11.21 9.93 -24.93
N VAL A 89 9.94 9.83 -25.32
CA VAL A 89 8.91 9.38 -24.36
C VAL A 89 9.00 7.86 -24.18
N SER A 90 9.59 7.42 -23.07
CA SER A 90 9.61 6.02 -22.63
C SER A 90 8.52 5.79 -21.59
N ARG A 91 7.95 4.59 -21.52
CA ARG A 91 6.97 4.23 -20.49
C ARG A 91 7.56 3.21 -19.52
N ILE A 92 7.57 3.53 -18.23
CA ILE A 92 8.06 2.65 -17.17
C ILE A 92 6.86 2.10 -16.41
N LYS A 93 6.84 0.77 -16.22
CA LYS A 93 5.84 0.07 -15.40
C LYS A 93 6.53 -0.67 -14.26
N PHE A 94 6.09 -0.40 -13.04
CA PHE A 94 6.59 -1.09 -11.85
C PHE A 94 5.54 -1.03 -10.74
N SER A 95 5.76 -1.79 -9.69
CA SER A 95 4.83 -1.88 -8.57
C SER A 95 5.56 -1.75 -7.24
N VAL A 96 4.93 -1.07 -6.29
CA VAL A 96 5.46 -0.88 -4.94
C VAL A 96 4.50 -1.52 -3.93
N PRO A 97 4.97 -2.48 -3.11
CA PRO A 97 4.20 -2.94 -1.96
C PRO A 97 4.16 -1.83 -0.91
N LEU A 98 2.98 -1.27 -0.65
CA LEU A 98 2.76 -0.18 0.28
C LEU A 98 1.97 -0.68 1.50
N ARG A 99 2.57 -0.58 2.68
CA ARG A 99 1.87 -0.83 3.94
C ARG A 99 0.96 0.33 4.26
N LEU A 100 -0.33 0.07 4.48
CA LEU A 100 -1.28 1.11 4.85
C LEU A 100 -1.25 1.38 6.37
N PRO A 101 -1.56 2.61 6.82
CA PRO A 101 -1.79 2.91 8.24
C PRO A 101 -2.88 2.02 8.83
N ASP A 102 -2.66 1.46 10.02
CA ASP A 102 -3.60 0.53 10.65
C ASP A 102 -4.88 1.25 11.11
N GLY A 103 -6.05 0.67 10.80
CA GLY A 103 -7.33 1.11 11.37
C GLY A 103 -7.58 0.50 12.75
N ASP A 104 -8.85 0.34 13.14
CA ASP A 104 -9.23 -0.24 14.43
C ASP A 104 -8.68 -1.67 14.62
N GLN A 105 -7.78 -1.81 15.60
CA GLN A 105 -7.18 -3.08 16.00
C GLN A 105 -7.95 -3.79 17.13
N ASN A 106 -8.94 -3.14 17.76
CA ASN A 106 -9.67 -3.72 18.89
C ASN A 106 -10.47 -4.95 18.47
N ARG A 107 -11.01 -4.95 17.24
CA ARG A 107 -11.69 -6.12 16.67
C ARG A 107 -10.78 -7.34 16.60
N LYS A 108 -9.53 -7.16 16.17
CA LYS A 108 -8.52 -8.23 16.14
C LYS A 108 -8.19 -8.73 17.53
N LEU A 109 -7.91 -7.83 18.46
CA LEU A 109 -7.61 -8.20 19.85
C LEU A 109 -8.74 -9.00 20.49
N LYS A 110 -10.01 -8.59 20.30
CA LYS A 110 -11.18 -9.31 20.81
C LYS A 110 -11.32 -10.69 20.17
N HIS A 111 -11.09 -10.80 18.86
CA HIS A 111 -11.12 -12.07 18.15
C HIS A 111 -10.04 -13.04 18.66
N ASP A 112 -8.79 -12.57 18.76
CA ASP A 112 -7.65 -13.37 19.22
C ASP A 112 -7.82 -13.82 20.70
N GLN A 113 -8.38 -12.95 21.54
CA GLN A 113 -8.76 -13.29 22.91
C GLN A 113 -9.87 -14.36 22.94
N ALA A 114 -10.87 -14.27 22.06
CA ALA A 114 -11.94 -15.26 21.98
C ALA A 114 -11.42 -16.63 21.52
N GLU A 115 -10.55 -16.66 20.50
CA GLU A 115 -9.93 -17.89 19.98
C GLU A 115 -9.01 -18.54 21.02
N SER A 116 -8.15 -17.76 21.68
CA SER A 116 -7.28 -18.28 22.76
C SER A 116 -8.08 -18.80 23.96
N ALA A 117 -9.19 -18.14 24.33
CA ALA A 117 -10.09 -18.62 25.38
C ALA A 117 -10.80 -19.93 24.99
N LYS A 118 -11.21 -20.09 23.71
CA LYS A 118 -11.77 -21.34 23.19
C LYS A 118 -10.74 -22.46 23.26
N TRP A 119 -9.52 -22.22 22.79
CA TRP A 119 -8.42 -23.19 22.86
C TRP A 119 -8.12 -23.61 24.30
N ALA A 120 -8.01 -22.66 25.22
CA ALA A 120 -7.77 -22.94 26.64
C ALA A 120 -8.92 -23.71 27.32
N ARG A 121 -10.16 -23.57 26.83
CA ARG A 121 -11.31 -24.37 27.29
C ARG A 121 -11.29 -25.77 26.69
N ALA A 122 -10.93 -25.90 25.41
CA ALA A 122 -10.82 -27.19 24.74
C ALA A 122 -9.68 -28.05 25.32
N SER A 123 -8.52 -27.46 25.61
CA SER A 123 -7.38 -28.15 26.21
C SER A 123 -7.66 -28.61 27.64
N ARG A 124 -8.41 -27.83 28.44
CA ARG A 124 -8.84 -28.26 29.78
C ARG A 124 -9.88 -29.39 29.77
N ARG A 125 -10.69 -29.49 28.70
CA ARG A 125 -11.65 -30.59 28.51
C ARG A 125 -10.99 -31.88 28.02
N ARG A 126 -9.90 -31.75 27.26
CA ARG A 126 -8.99 -32.85 26.92
C ARG A 126 -7.96 -32.99 28.03
N GLY A 127 -8.37 -33.46 29.21
CA GLY A 127 -7.44 -33.79 30.30
C GLY A 127 -6.30 -34.69 29.79
N PRO A 128 -5.16 -34.79 30.53
CA PRO A 128 -4.02 -35.59 30.08
C PRO A 128 -4.56 -36.98 29.73
N ALA A 129 -4.39 -37.39 28.47
CA ALA A 129 -4.66 -38.77 28.09
C ALA A 129 -3.85 -39.62 29.07
N GLY A 130 -4.56 -40.36 29.92
CA GLY A 130 -3.94 -41.16 30.95
C GLY A 130 -2.85 -42.01 30.31
N ILE A 131 -1.61 -41.75 30.69
CA ILE A 131 -0.52 -42.68 30.50
C ILE A 131 -0.85 -43.81 31.48
N VAL A 132 -1.41 -44.89 30.94
CA VAL A 132 -1.54 -46.20 31.61
C VAL A 132 -0.63 -47.15 30.86
#